data_AF-A0A9E6W060-F1
#
_entry.id   AF-A0A9E6W060-F1
#
_cell.length_a   1.000
_cell.length_b   1.000
_cell.length_c   1.000
_cell.angle_alpha   90.00
_cell.angle_beta   90.00
_cell.angle_gamma   90.00
#
_symmetry.space_group_name_H-M   'P 1'
#
loop_
_entity.id
_entity.type
_entity.pdbx_description
1 polymer ?
#
loop_
_entity_poly.entity_id
_entity_poly.type
_entity_poly.pdbx_seq_one_letter_code
_entity_poly.pdbx_strand_id
1 'polypeptide(L)'
;MATDTPFFPQEIIRKKRDGGKLEKAEIEFLVKGMTDDSVSEGQIAAFAMAVFFQGMSMEERVHLTRAMVQSGHVMDWSKADLKRPVVDKHSTGGVGDKVSLVLAPIVAACGAAVPMISGRGLGHTGGTLDKLDAVPGYNTAPDPDLLTKIVRHIGCAIIGQTDNLAPADRRFYATRDITATVESIPLITASILSKKLAAGLEALVMDV
;
A
#
# COMPACT_ATOMS: atom_id res chain seq x y z
N MET A 1 21.39 28.56 -2.19
CA MET A 1 21.79 27.33 -1.48
C MET A 1 20.82 27.16 -0.33
N ALA A 2 19.86 26.24 -0.44
CA ALA A 2 19.00 25.91 0.68
C ALA A 2 19.88 25.18 1.71
N THR A 3 19.97 25.72 2.91
CA THR A 3 20.66 25.09 4.02
C THR A 3 19.90 23.81 4.37
N ASP A 4 20.52 22.65 4.14
CA ASP A 4 20.04 21.33 4.60
C ASP A 4 19.91 21.40 6.11
N THR A 5 18.70 21.71 6.58
CA THR A 5 18.40 21.65 8.00
C THR A 5 18.24 20.18 8.32
N PRO A 6 19.09 19.59 9.18
CA PRO A 6 18.99 18.18 9.48
C PRO A 6 17.63 17.88 10.13
N PHE A 7 16.91 16.91 9.59
CA PHE A 7 15.68 16.41 10.19
C PHE A 7 16.01 15.43 11.32
N PHE A 8 15.27 15.54 12.43
CA PHE A 8 15.36 14.62 13.56
C PHE A 8 13.98 13.99 13.79
N PRO A 9 13.87 12.64 13.88
CA PRO A 9 12.57 11.99 14.07
C PRO A 9 11.82 12.54 15.29
N GLN A 10 12.51 12.78 16.41
CA GLN A 10 11.89 13.29 17.64
C GLN A 10 11.32 14.71 17.49
N GLU A 11 11.89 15.56 16.63
CA GLU A 11 11.38 16.92 16.39
C GLU A 11 10.13 16.88 15.50
N ILE A 12 10.10 15.99 14.50
CA ILE A 12 8.91 15.76 13.66
C ILE A 12 7.78 15.18 14.51
N ILE A 13 8.07 14.22 15.39
CA ILE A 13 7.11 13.65 16.34
C ILE A 13 6.58 14.73 17.28
N ARG A 14 7.46 15.57 17.86
CA ARG A 14 7.05 16.70 18.72
C ARG A 14 6.10 17.64 17.98
N LYS A 15 6.49 18.07 16.78
CA LYS A 15 5.68 18.95 15.94
C LYS A 15 4.29 18.36 15.69
N LYS A 16 4.21 17.08 15.32
CA LYS A 16 2.93 16.44 15.07
C LYS A 16 2.09 16.27 16.33
N ARG A 17 2.71 15.84 17.44
CA ARG A 17 2.07 15.69 18.75
C ARG A 17 1.41 17.00 19.22
N ASP A 18 2.07 18.13 18.97
CA ASP A 18 1.63 19.47 19.36
C ASP A 18 0.60 20.07 18.37
N GLY A 19 0.07 19.26 17.44
CA GLY A 19 -0.96 19.67 16.47
C GLY A 19 -0.41 20.38 15.23
N GLY A 20 0.92 20.43 15.07
CA GLY A 20 1.57 21.02 13.91
C GLY A 20 1.34 20.19 12.64
N LYS A 21 1.23 20.90 11.51
CA LYS A 21 1.18 20.30 10.17
C LYS A 21 2.59 19.91 9.71
N LEU A 22 2.76 18.70 9.22
CA LEU A 22 4.04 18.25 8.67
C LEU A 22 4.21 18.68 7.21
N GLU A 23 5.43 19.09 6.89
CA GLU A 23 5.87 19.39 5.54
C GLU A 23 6.21 18.11 4.78
N LYS A 24 6.18 18.18 3.45
CA LYS A 24 6.51 17.06 2.56
C LYS A 24 7.85 16.40 2.92
N ALA A 25 8.91 17.20 3.11
CA ALA A 25 10.26 16.71 3.39
C ALA A 25 10.37 15.99 4.75
N GLU A 26 9.60 16.43 5.76
CA GLU A 26 9.56 15.77 7.08
C GLU A 26 8.93 14.37 6.98
N ILE A 27 7.86 14.25 6.18
CA ILE A 27 7.18 12.98 5.94
C ILE A 27 8.07 12.03 5.12
N GLU A 28 8.70 12.53 4.05
CA GLU A 28 9.63 11.74 3.22
C GLU A 28 10.82 11.22 4.06
N PHE A 29 11.34 12.04 4.97
CA PHE A 29 12.39 11.62 5.90
C PHE A 29 11.93 10.48 6.82
N LEU A 30 10.76 10.59 7.45
CA LEU A 30 10.23 9.52 8.30
C LEU A 30 10.00 8.22 7.53
N VAL A 31 9.39 8.29 6.34
CA VAL A 31 9.11 7.11 5.52
C VAL A 31 10.40 6.44 5.03
N LYS A 32 11.40 7.23 4.64
CA LYS A 32 12.74 6.70 4.32
C LYS A 32 13.33 5.98 5.53
N GLY A 33 13.24 6.59 6.71
CA GLY A 33 13.74 5.99 7.95
C GLY A 33 13.01 4.73 8.41
N MET A 34 11.71 4.60 8.06
CA MET A 34 10.97 3.34 8.22
C MET A 34 11.48 2.25 7.26
N THR A 35 12.02 2.65 6.11
CA THR A 35 12.47 1.75 5.04
C THR A 35 13.91 1.26 5.26
N ASP A 36 14.82 2.14 5.69
CA ASP A 36 16.25 1.87 5.87
C ASP A 36 16.66 1.59 7.33
N ASP A 37 15.67 1.39 8.19
CA ASP A 37 15.82 1.13 9.62
C ASP A 37 16.45 2.25 10.48
N SER A 38 16.67 3.44 9.92
CA SER A 38 17.21 4.58 10.69
C SER A 38 16.23 5.23 11.67
N VAL A 39 14.92 4.96 11.53
CA VAL A 39 13.89 5.31 12.53
C VAL A 39 13.55 4.07 13.35
N SER A 40 13.55 4.18 14.68
CA SER A 40 13.27 3.04 15.56
C SER A 40 11.78 2.71 15.65
N GLU A 41 11.43 1.48 16.05
CA GLU A 41 10.03 1.09 16.28
C GLU A 41 9.31 2.02 17.26
N GLY A 42 9.98 2.44 18.34
CA GLY A 42 9.43 3.40 19.30
C GLY A 42 9.14 4.78 18.68
N GLN A 43 9.96 5.23 17.73
CA GLN A 43 9.71 6.47 17.00
C GLN A 43 8.55 6.32 16.01
N ILE A 44 8.43 5.17 15.34
CA ILE A 44 7.28 4.85 14.47
C ILE A 44 5.99 4.84 15.30
N ALA A 45 5.98 4.15 16.45
CA ALA A 45 4.85 4.08 17.36
C ALA A 45 4.43 5.47 17.89
N ALA A 46 5.41 6.29 18.29
CA ALA A 46 5.15 7.64 18.78
C ALA A 46 4.58 8.55 17.67
N PHE A 47 5.09 8.44 16.45
CA PHE A 47 4.51 9.13 15.29
C PHE A 47 3.09 8.66 14.98
N ALA A 48 2.86 7.34 14.98
CA ALA A 48 1.54 6.75 14.75
C ALA A 48 0.51 7.27 15.76
N MET A 49 0.88 7.29 17.04
CA MET A 49 0.01 7.77 18.12
C MET A 49 -0.22 9.29 18.05
N ALA A 50 0.79 10.07 17.66
CA ALA A 50 0.60 11.50 17.41
C ALA A 50 -0.40 11.75 16.28
N VAL A 51 -0.31 10.99 15.18
CA VAL A 51 -1.29 11.04 14.08
C VAL A 51 -2.66 10.53 14.49
N PHE A 52 -2.73 9.51 15.36
CA PHE A 52 -3.99 8.99 15.89
C PHE A 52 -4.80 10.09 16.58
N PHE A 53 -4.17 10.87 17.46
CA PHE A 53 -4.86 11.95 18.19
C PHE A 53 -5.04 13.22 17.37
N GLN A 54 -4.04 13.65 16.59
CA GLN A 54 -4.04 14.94 15.90
C GLN A 54 -4.55 14.86 14.46
N GLY A 55 -4.76 13.65 13.92
CA GLY A 55 -5.12 13.42 12.54
C GLY A 55 -4.06 13.89 11.54
N MET A 56 -4.44 14.01 10.27
CA MET A 56 -3.63 14.61 9.21
C MET A 56 -4.54 15.42 8.28
N SER A 57 -4.04 16.56 7.81
CA SER A 57 -4.63 17.32 6.70
C SER A 57 -4.58 16.52 5.40
N MET A 58 -5.33 16.96 4.39
CA MET A 58 -5.36 16.28 3.09
C MET A 58 -3.98 16.24 2.43
N GLU A 59 -3.21 17.32 2.50
CA GLU A 59 -1.85 17.38 1.95
C GLU A 59 -0.91 16.41 2.65
N GLU A 60 -0.93 16.35 3.98
CA GLU A 60 -0.15 15.39 4.75
C GLU A 60 -0.48 13.94 4.37
N ARG A 61 -1.77 13.61 4.19
CA ARG A 61 -2.20 12.27 3.74
C ARG A 61 -1.65 11.93 2.36
N VAL A 62 -1.70 12.88 1.42
CA VAL A 62 -1.15 12.71 0.07
C VAL A 62 0.37 12.51 0.13
N HIS A 63 1.08 13.30 0.93
CA HIS A 63 2.53 13.17 1.09
C HIS A 63 2.91 11.83 1.70
N LEU A 64 2.23 11.40 2.77
CA LEU A 64 2.49 10.11 3.41
C LEU A 64 2.26 8.95 2.43
N THR A 65 1.12 8.97 1.75
CA THR A 65 0.78 7.94 0.76
C THR A 65 1.83 7.87 -0.34
N ARG A 66 2.19 9.01 -0.95
CA ARG A 66 3.16 9.06 -2.06
C ARG A 66 4.57 8.66 -1.62
N ALA A 67 5.01 9.11 -0.44
CA ALA A 67 6.30 8.70 0.10
C ALA A 67 6.35 7.17 0.31
N MET A 68 5.27 6.57 0.80
CA MET A 68 5.18 5.11 0.97
C MET A 68 5.12 4.36 -0.37
N VAL A 69 4.48 4.91 -1.41
CA VAL A 69 4.56 4.35 -2.78
C VAL A 69 6.01 4.33 -3.25
N GLN A 70 6.74 5.42 -3.03
CA GLN A 70 8.12 5.62 -3.49
C GLN A 70 9.16 4.91 -2.63
N SER A 71 8.76 4.28 -1.53
CA SER A 71 9.70 3.58 -0.65
C SER A 71 10.24 2.28 -1.26
N GLY A 72 9.70 1.83 -2.39
CA GLY A 72 10.10 0.60 -3.07
C GLY A 72 9.82 0.63 -4.56
N HIS A 73 9.62 -0.56 -5.14
CA HIS A 73 9.33 -0.72 -6.55
C HIS A 73 7.89 -0.29 -6.87
N VAL A 74 7.76 0.49 -7.94
CA VAL A 74 6.47 0.85 -8.55
C VAL A 74 6.40 0.15 -9.90
N MET A 75 5.35 -0.66 -10.10
CA MET A 75 5.10 -1.34 -11.35
C MET A 75 4.84 -0.33 -12.48
N ASP A 76 5.45 -0.57 -13.64
CA ASP A 76 5.29 0.25 -14.83
C ASP A 76 4.80 -0.60 -16.00
N TRP A 77 3.54 -0.38 -16.39
CA TRP A 77 2.88 -1.09 -17.48
C TRP A 77 3.09 -0.43 -18.84
N SER A 78 3.76 0.72 -18.92
CA SER A 78 3.96 1.46 -20.18
C SER A 78 4.66 0.63 -21.26
N LYS A 79 5.56 -0.28 -20.84
CA LYS A 79 6.31 -1.17 -21.74
C LYS A 79 5.59 -2.48 -22.07
N ALA A 80 4.48 -2.79 -21.40
CA ALA A 80 3.75 -4.04 -21.58
C ALA A 80 2.81 -4.04 -22.80
N ASP A 81 2.62 -2.88 -23.47
CA ASP A 81 1.74 -2.72 -24.66
C ASP A 81 0.35 -3.33 -24.44
N LEU A 82 -0.26 -3.03 -23.28
CA LEU A 82 -1.54 -3.62 -22.88
C LEU A 82 -2.72 -3.14 -23.74
N LYS A 83 -2.60 -1.92 -24.32
CA LYS A 83 -3.64 -1.22 -25.10
C LYS A 83 -5.02 -1.18 -24.42
N ARG A 84 -5.02 -1.18 -23.09
CA ARG A 84 -6.21 -1.19 -22.23
C ARG A 84 -5.90 -0.55 -20.88
N PRO A 85 -6.89 0.03 -20.19
CA PRO A 85 -6.68 0.68 -18.91
C PRO A 85 -6.27 -0.34 -17.85
N VAL A 86 -5.28 0.02 -17.02
CA VAL A 86 -4.87 -0.77 -15.85
C VAL A 86 -5.73 -0.39 -14.65
N VAL A 87 -6.55 -1.31 -14.17
CA VAL A 87 -7.53 -1.06 -13.11
C VAL A 87 -7.46 -2.11 -12.00
N ASP A 88 -7.87 -1.73 -10.79
CA ASP A 88 -7.96 -2.67 -9.68
C ASP A 88 -9.12 -2.33 -8.73
N LYS A 89 -9.42 -3.27 -7.83
CA LYS A 89 -10.33 -3.11 -6.70
C LYS A 89 -9.61 -3.43 -5.40
N HIS A 90 -9.95 -2.70 -4.34
CA HIS A 90 -9.60 -3.09 -2.98
C HIS A 90 -10.84 -3.16 -2.10
N SER A 91 -10.78 -4.03 -1.09
CA SER A 91 -11.78 -4.16 -0.04
C SER A 91 -11.09 -4.00 1.30
N THR A 92 -11.75 -3.34 2.24
CA THR A 92 -11.35 -3.28 3.66
C THR A 92 -11.36 -4.67 4.31
N GLY A 93 -12.06 -5.63 3.72
CA GLY A 93 -12.15 -7.01 4.17
C GLY A 93 -13.55 -7.37 4.69
N GLY A 94 -13.90 -8.66 4.64
CA GLY A 94 -15.20 -9.13 5.09
C GLY A 94 -15.30 -10.64 5.20
N VAL A 95 -16.33 -11.13 5.89
CA VAL A 95 -16.62 -12.57 6.02
C VAL A 95 -17.25 -13.06 4.72
N GLY A 96 -16.56 -13.98 4.02
CA GLY A 96 -17.03 -14.52 2.75
C GLY A 96 -16.89 -13.59 1.54
N ASP A 97 -16.15 -12.48 1.65
CA ASP A 97 -15.89 -11.58 0.51
C ASP A 97 -15.09 -12.30 -0.57
N LYS A 98 -15.79 -12.76 -1.60
CA LYS A 98 -15.20 -13.45 -2.77
C LYS A 98 -15.29 -12.60 -4.04
N VAL A 99 -15.62 -11.31 -3.91
CA VAL A 99 -15.88 -10.41 -5.04
C VAL A 99 -14.68 -10.40 -5.99
N SER A 100 -13.46 -10.29 -5.46
CA SER A 100 -12.23 -10.22 -6.24
C SER A 100 -12.04 -11.40 -7.19
N LEU A 101 -12.42 -12.62 -6.79
CA LEU A 101 -12.27 -13.83 -7.60
C LEU A 101 -13.10 -13.80 -8.89
N VAL A 102 -14.25 -13.13 -8.84
CA VAL A 102 -15.19 -13.05 -9.97
C VAL A 102 -15.04 -11.71 -10.71
N LEU A 103 -14.73 -10.64 -9.99
CA LEU A 103 -14.59 -9.29 -10.55
C LEU A 103 -13.39 -9.19 -11.51
N ALA A 104 -12.23 -9.74 -11.14
CA ALA A 104 -11.03 -9.69 -11.97
C ALA A 104 -11.26 -10.23 -13.40
N PRO A 105 -11.80 -11.46 -13.60
CA PRO A 105 -12.08 -11.96 -14.95
C PRO A 105 -13.23 -11.21 -15.66
N ILE A 106 -14.27 -10.75 -14.94
CA ILE A 106 -15.35 -9.94 -15.56
C ILE A 106 -14.78 -8.66 -16.14
N VAL A 107 -14.00 -7.91 -15.37
CA VAL A 107 -13.42 -6.64 -15.79
C VAL A 107 -12.39 -6.84 -16.92
N ALA A 108 -11.63 -7.94 -16.88
CA ALA A 108 -10.75 -8.32 -17.98
C ALA A 108 -11.54 -8.63 -19.28
N ALA A 109 -12.67 -9.33 -19.17
CA ALA A 109 -13.55 -9.61 -20.31
C ALA A 109 -14.21 -8.34 -20.89
N CYS A 110 -14.41 -7.32 -20.05
CA CYS A 110 -14.83 -5.98 -20.48
C CYS A 110 -13.70 -5.13 -21.10
N GLY A 111 -12.49 -5.68 -21.21
CA GLY A 111 -11.40 -5.09 -21.97
C GLY A 111 -10.39 -4.29 -21.14
N ALA A 112 -10.37 -4.41 -19.81
CA ALA A 112 -9.34 -3.79 -18.97
C ALA A 112 -8.21 -4.78 -18.58
N ALA A 113 -7.10 -4.27 -18.02
CA ALA A 113 -6.05 -5.07 -17.41
C ALA A 113 -6.16 -5.01 -15.88
N VAL A 114 -6.15 -6.16 -15.21
CA VAL A 114 -6.34 -6.27 -13.75
C VAL A 114 -5.16 -7.01 -13.11
N PRO A 115 -4.03 -6.32 -12.84
CA PRO A 115 -2.90 -6.89 -12.11
C PRO A 115 -3.12 -6.79 -10.59
N MET A 116 -4.12 -7.51 -10.07
CA MET A 116 -4.58 -7.35 -8.70
C MET A 116 -3.55 -7.85 -7.69
N ILE A 117 -3.02 -6.92 -6.88
CA ILE A 117 -2.20 -7.24 -5.71
C ILE A 117 -3.11 -7.43 -4.49
N SER A 118 -3.23 -8.65 -3.99
CA SER A 118 -4.08 -8.97 -2.84
C SER A 118 -3.24 -9.24 -1.58
N GLY A 119 -3.92 -9.19 -0.42
CA GLY A 119 -3.39 -9.66 0.85
C GLY A 119 -3.90 -11.05 1.24
N ARG A 120 -3.28 -11.60 2.28
CA ARG A 120 -3.79 -12.73 3.08
C ARG A 120 -4.78 -12.24 4.15
N GLY A 121 -5.40 -13.16 4.88
CA GLY A 121 -6.37 -12.85 5.92
C GLY A 121 -5.81 -11.94 7.03
N LEU A 122 -6.68 -11.09 7.57
CA LEU A 122 -6.40 -10.18 8.67
C LEU A 122 -7.43 -10.41 9.78
N GLY A 123 -6.96 -10.76 10.98
CA GLY A 123 -7.83 -11.09 12.11
C GLY A 123 -8.83 -12.19 11.76
N HIS A 124 -10.12 -11.90 11.88
CA HIS A 124 -11.21 -12.84 11.58
C HIS A 124 -11.64 -12.85 10.11
N THR A 125 -11.09 -11.97 9.26
CA THR A 125 -11.44 -11.87 7.84
C THR A 125 -10.49 -12.73 6.98
N GLY A 126 -11.05 -13.52 6.06
CA GLY A 126 -10.26 -14.38 5.18
C GLY A 126 -9.72 -13.63 3.95
N GLY A 127 -8.47 -13.88 3.54
CA GLY A 127 -7.84 -13.25 2.40
C GLY A 127 -8.24 -13.86 1.05
N THR A 128 -8.11 -13.09 -0.03
CA THR A 128 -8.33 -13.62 -1.40
C THR A 128 -7.23 -14.60 -1.78
N LEU A 129 -5.99 -14.37 -1.33
CA LEU A 129 -4.86 -15.28 -1.61
C LEU A 129 -5.04 -16.64 -0.94
N ASP A 130 -5.53 -16.67 0.30
CA ASP A 130 -5.75 -17.94 1.01
C ASP A 130 -6.81 -18.80 0.31
N LYS A 131 -7.77 -18.16 -0.38
CA LYS A 131 -8.78 -18.85 -1.22
C LYS A 131 -8.17 -19.41 -2.50
N LEU A 132 -7.20 -18.71 -3.09
CA LEU A 132 -6.50 -19.14 -4.30
C LEU A 132 -5.47 -20.24 -4.00
N ASP A 133 -4.83 -20.21 -2.84
CA ASP A 133 -3.92 -21.27 -2.36
C ASP A 133 -4.65 -22.62 -2.17
N ALA A 134 -5.97 -22.61 -2.00
CA ALA A 134 -6.77 -23.83 -1.97
C ALA A 134 -6.90 -24.51 -3.35
N VAL A 135 -6.53 -23.82 -4.45
CA VAL A 135 -6.50 -24.38 -5.80
C VAL A 135 -5.13 -25.02 -6.05
N PRO A 136 -5.04 -26.35 -6.25
CA PRO A 136 -3.76 -27.02 -6.44
C PRO A 136 -2.98 -26.45 -7.63
N GLY A 137 -1.74 -26.01 -7.37
CA GLY A 137 -0.83 -25.49 -8.39
C GLY A 137 -1.00 -24.01 -8.74
N TYR A 138 -1.90 -23.27 -8.05
CA TYR A 138 -1.96 -21.82 -8.22
C TYR A 138 -0.68 -21.16 -7.72
N ASN A 139 -0.04 -20.33 -8.55
CA ASN A 139 1.14 -19.57 -8.15
C ASN A 139 0.74 -18.15 -7.75
N THR A 140 0.70 -17.86 -6.44
CA THR A 140 0.39 -16.52 -5.92
C THR A 140 1.57 -15.55 -5.96
N ALA A 141 2.79 -16.02 -6.27
CA ALA A 141 4.00 -15.19 -6.29
C ALA A 141 4.79 -15.43 -7.60
N PRO A 142 4.19 -15.17 -8.77
CA PRO A 142 4.92 -15.24 -10.03
C PRO A 142 5.99 -14.15 -10.09
N ASP A 143 7.04 -14.39 -10.87
CA ASP A 143 7.98 -13.34 -11.22
C ASP A 143 7.32 -12.23 -12.07
N PRO A 144 7.91 -11.02 -12.14
CA PRO A 144 7.34 -9.90 -12.89
C PRO A 144 7.13 -10.16 -14.39
N ASP A 145 7.96 -10.98 -15.01
CA ASP A 145 7.87 -11.28 -16.44
C ASP A 145 6.65 -12.18 -16.72
N LEU A 146 6.47 -13.20 -15.89
CA LEU A 146 5.30 -14.07 -15.93
C LEU A 146 4.02 -13.30 -15.65
N LEU A 147 4.02 -12.43 -14.62
CA LEU A 147 2.88 -11.55 -14.33
C LEU A 147 2.52 -10.70 -15.55
N THR A 148 3.51 -10.04 -16.16
CA THR A 148 3.31 -9.18 -17.33
C THR A 148 2.72 -9.97 -18.50
N LYS A 149 3.26 -11.17 -18.77
CA LYS A 149 2.76 -12.06 -19.81
C LYS A 149 1.31 -12.48 -19.57
N ILE A 150 0.96 -12.85 -18.34
CA ILE A 150 -0.40 -13.25 -17.96
C ILE A 150 -1.37 -12.08 -18.13
N VAL A 151 -1.05 -10.91 -17.59
CA VAL A 151 -1.92 -9.72 -17.67
C VAL A 151 -2.10 -9.29 -19.12
N ARG A 152 -1.05 -9.36 -19.95
CA ARG A 152 -1.15 -9.05 -21.39
C ARG A 152 -2.04 -10.03 -22.16
N HIS A 153 -1.92 -11.33 -21.87
CA HIS A 153 -2.59 -12.37 -22.64
C HIS A 153 -4.01 -12.66 -22.16
N ILE A 154 -4.20 -12.78 -20.85
CA ILE A 154 -5.46 -13.17 -20.19
C ILE A 154 -6.26 -11.93 -19.74
N GLY A 155 -5.57 -10.83 -19.41
CA GLY A 155 -6.20 -9.59 -18.95
C GLY A 155 -6.26 -9.45 -17.43
N CYS A 156 -6.07 -10.51 -16.64
CA CYS A 156 -6.03 -10.40 -15.19
C CYS A 156 -5.09 -11.42 -14.52
N ALA A 157 -4.60 -11.06 -13.33
CA ALA A 157 -3.93 -11.94 -12.39
C ALA A 157 -4.25 -11.49 -10.95
N ILE A 158 -4.29 -12.43 -10.00
CA ILE A 158 -4.39 -12.11 -8.57
C ILE A 158 -3.14 -12.67 -7.89
N ILE A 159 -2.29 -11.79 -7.39
CA ILE A 159 -1.00 -12.16 -6.81
C ILE A 159 -0.82 -11.56 -5.42
N GLY A 160 0.12 -12.13 -4.68
CA GLY A 160 0.58 -11.58 -3.42
C GLY A 160 1.44 -10.34 -3.60
N GLN A 161 1.59 -9.61 -2.50
CA GLN A 161 2.55 -8.52 -2.40
C GLN A 161 3.96 -9.10 -2.47
N THR A 162 4.82 -8.48 -3.28
CA THR A 162 6.26 -8.76 -3.24
C THR A 162 6.91 -7.91 -2.15
N ASP A 163 8.04 -8.36 -1.60
CA ASP A 163 8.75 -7.65 -0.51
C ASP A 163 9.20 -6.23 -0.91
N ASN A 164 9.30 -5.97 -2.21
CA ASN A 164 9.77 -4.69 -2.74
C ASN A 164 8.64 -3.66 -2.92
N LEU A 165 7.37 -4.04 -2.73
CA LEU A 165 6.23 -3.14 -2.95
C LEU A 165 5.89 -2.38 -1.66
N ALA A 166 6.09 -1.06 -1.66
CA ALA A 166 5.85 -0.18 -0.50
C ALA A 166 6.43 -0.71 0.85
N PRO A 167 7.73 -1.05 0.93
CA PRO A 167 8.33 -1.69 2.11
C PRO A 167 8.21 -0.88 3.41
N ALA A 168 8.08 0.44 3.34
CA ALA A 168 7.81 1.27 4.51
C ALA A 168 6.50 0.86 5.21
N ASP A 169 5.46 0.49 4.44
CA ASP A 169 4.17 0.08 4.97
C ASP A 169 4.27 -1.20 5.80
N ARG A 170 5.14 -2.14 5.42
CA ARG A 170 5.31 -3.39 6.15
C ARG A 170 5.71 -3.13 7.60
N ARG A 171 6.74 -2.33 7.81
CA ARG A 171 7.23 -2.00 9.16
C ARG A 171 6.25 -1.08 9.88
N PHE A 172 5.68 -0.10 9.18
CA PHE A 172 4.71 0.81 9.78
C PHE A 172 3.43 0.10 10.23
N TYR A 173 2.87 -0.80 9.41
CA TYR A 173 1.71 -1.61 9.75
C TYR A 173 2.01 -2.57 10.90
N ALA A 174 3.15 -3.26 10.88
CA ALA A 174 3.55 -4.17 11.97
C ALA A 174 3.61 -3.45 13.31
N THR A 175 4.19 -2.25 13.37
CA THR A 175 4.17 -1.43 14.60
C THR A 175 2.75 -1.00 14.97
N ARG A 176 1.91 -0.60 14.00
CA ARG A 176 0.53 -0.18 14.28
C ARG A 176 -0.33 -1.28 14.89
N ASP A 177 -0.14 -2.51 14.42
CA ASP A 177 -0.88 -3.71 14.86
C ASP A 177 -0.65 -4.06 16.33
N ILE A 178 0.53 -3.73 16.87
CA ILE A 178 0.89 -3.97 18.28
C ILE A 178 0.81 -2.72 19.17
N THR A 179 0.44 -1.55 18.63
CA THR A 179 0.40 -0.27 19.36
C THR A 179 -0.99 0.35 19.42
N ALA A 180 -2.04 -0.38 19.01
CA ALA A 180 -3.42 0.10 18.96
C ALA A 180 -3.59 1.40 18.12
N THR A 181 -2.83 1.52 17.02
CA THR A 181 -2.90 2.67 16.10
C THR A 181 -3.36 2.28 14.69
N VAL A 182 -3.95 1.08 14.53
CA VAL A 182 -4.48 0.60 13.26
C VAL A 182 -5.65 1.45 12.78
N GLU A 183 -6.60 1.78 13.66
CA GLU A 183 -7.90 2.42 13.37
C GLU A 183 -7.85 3.92 12.98
N SER A 184 -6.64 4.49 12.82
CA SER A 184 -6.47 5.86 12.33
C SER A 184 -6.74 5.97 10.82
N ILE A 185 -7.83 6.67 10.44
CA ILE A 185 -8.22 6.91 9.03
C ILE A 185 -7.06 7.35 8.12
N PRO A 186 -6.25 8.39 8.46
CA PRO A 186 -5.14 8.78 7.58
C PRO A 186 -4.10 7.68 7.39
N LEU A 187 -3.83 6.88 8.43
CA LEU A 187 -2.86 5.78 8.37
C LEU A 187 -3.42 4.57 7.59
N ILE A 188 -4.70 4.23 7.77
CA ILE A 188 -5.41 3.22 6.96
C ILE A 188 -5.34 3.60 5.49
N THR A 189 -5.68 4.86 5.18
CA THR A 189 -5.70 5.38 3.81
C THR A 189 -4.32 5.28 3.16
N ALA A 190 -3.27 5.77 3.82
CA ALA A 190 -1.91 5.71 3.30
C ALA A 190 -1.39 4.28 3.14
N SER A 191 -1.70 3.41 4.10
CA SER A 191 -1.33 2.00 4.06
C SER A 191 -1.98 1.28 2.88
N ILE A 192 -3.29 1.40 2.71
CA ILE A 192 -4.01 0.75 1.61
C ILE A 192 -3.56 1.30 0.25
N LEU A 193 -3.59 2.62 0.09
CA LEU A 193 -3.33 3.25 -1.20
C LEU A 193 -1.87 3.14 -1.64
N SER A 194 -0.90 3.12 -0.72
CA SER A 194 0.51 2.99 -1.11
C SER A 194 0.78 1.71 -1.89
N LYS A 195 0.24 0.58 -1.42
CA LYS A 195 0.34 -0.71 -2.10
C LYS A 195 -0.39 -0.73 -3.44
N LYS A 196 -1.59 -0.15 -3.49
CA LYS A 196 -2.40 -0.13 -4.74
C LYS A 196 -1.81 0.79 -5.80
N LEU A 197 -1.34 1.97 -5.41
CA LEU A 197 -0.71 2.91 -6.34
C LEU A 197 0.66 2.41 -6.80
N ALA A 198 1.40 1.67 -5.96
CA ALA A 198 2.63 0.99 -6.38
C ALA A 198 2.39 -0.09 -7.45
N ALA A 199 1.15 -0.55 -7.66
CA ALA A 199 0.78 -1.45 -8.74
C ALA A 199 0.62 -0.76 -10.11
N GLY A 200 0.85 0.55 -10.22
CA GLY A 200 0.85 1.27 -11.50
C GLY A 200 -0.54 1.44 -12.13
N LEU A 201 -1.57 1.64 -11.31
CA LEU A 201 -2.97 1.69 -11.74
C LEU A 201 -3.36 3.05 -12.36
N GLU A 202 -4.24 3.02 -13.36
CA GLU A 202 -4.90 4.20 -13.93
C GLU A 202 -6.23 4.51 -13.22
N ALA A 203 -6.91 3.48 -12.70
CA ALA A 203 -8.11 3.64 -11.88
C ALA A 203 -8.19 2.59 -10.77
N LEU A 204 -8.81 2.97 -9.64
CA LEU A 204 -8.97 2.12 -8.47
C LEU A 204 -10.39 2.30 -7.91
N VAL A 205 -11.07 1.19 -7.63
CA VAL A 205 -12.32 1.19 -6.88
C VAL A 205 -12.07 0.72 -5.45
N MET A 206 -12.59 1.48 -4.49
CA MET A 206 -12.54 1.17 -3.06
C MET A 206 -13.90 0.67 -2.60
N ASP A 207 -13.92 -0.55 -2.08
CA ASP A 207 -15.04 -1.17 -1.37
C ASP A 207 -14.76 -1.03 0.13
N VAL A 208 -15.58 -0.24 0.82
CA VAL A 208 -15.33 0.23 2.20
C VAL A 208 -16.28 -0.43 3.16
#